data_AF-A0A6A6R7C8-F1
#
_entry.id   AF-A0A6A6R7C8-F1
#
_cell.length_a   1.000
_cell.length_b   1.000
_cell.length_c   1.000
_cell.angle_alpha   90.00
_cell.angle_beta   90.00
_cell.angle_gamma   90.00
#
_symmetry.space_group_name_H-M   'P 1'
#
loop_
_entity.id
_entity.type
_entity.pdbx_description
1 polymer ?
#
loop_
_entity_poly.entity_id
_entity_poly.type
_entity_poly.pdbx_seq_one_letter_code
_entity_poly.pdbx_strand_id
1 'polypeptide(L)'
;MAPTPNQNSQLVNPLATTAQLSSSGSQLDGVPADLEDSVRFAGASLTQAAGMLLRLPQEIIAQAVVLFTRFWVGPEGGSLIEYGTEIVSASSLYLIAKLSPYPKSPRQILAAYAYLSSLPTSLLTSSLFSSKTPENPDAYYLSEGTYLTQRAALMKTESHILRVLGFNTHVALPYTLCINYLQTLDVFQHPQASALAKRAFAHLNTALLSPQLLYLTHQPPALATAAIYLAAREVGVQLPDNEWWEVFDTDREELGFLVVGLLSMESFVKGEEERWGEGKGRGKVPMTVEAVEAEVERRRILEGGG
;
A
#
# COMPACT_ATOMS: atom_id res chain seq x y z
N MET A 1 18.20 21.24 11.02
CA MET A 1 19.34 20.92 10.12
C MET A 1 18.74 20.33 8.86
N ALA A 2 18.84 21.03 7.73
CA ALA A 2 18.30 20.54 6.46
C ALA A 2 19.03 19.25 6.06
N PRO A 3 18.34 18.21 5.57
CA PRO A 3 19.00 17.01 5.07
C PRO A 3 19.86 17.39 3.86
N THR A 4 21.13 17.00 3.90
CA THR A 4 22.08 17.17 2.80
C THR A 4 21.57 16.46 1.55
N PRO A 5 21.63 17.09 0.37
CA PRO A 5 21.12 16.49 -0.86
C PRO A 5 22.14 15.48 -1.41
N ASN A 6 22.12 14.24 -0.92
CA ASN A 6 22.45 13.08 -1.76
C ASN A 6 21.24 12.72 -2.65
N GLN A 7 20.60 13.76 -3.21
CA GLN A 7 19.38 13.70 -3.99
C GLN A 7 19.77 13.44 -5.44
N ASN A 8 19.69 12.17 -5.86
CA ASN A 8 19.41 11.67 -7.22
C ASN A 8 20.00 10.28 -7.48
N SER A 9 20.11 9.40 -6.48
CA SER A 9 20.20 7.98 -6.80
C SER A 9 18.80 7.47 -7.11
N GLN A 10 18.53 7.14 -8.37
CA GLN A 10 17.27 6.51 -8.82
C GLN A 10 17.02 5.14 -8.16
N LEU A 11 18.00 4.62 -7.41
CA LEU A 11 17.98 3.31 -6.79
C LEU A 11 17.61 3.36 -5.31
N VAL A 12 17.53 4.55 -4.70
CA VAL A 12 17.36 4.74 -3.26
C VAL A 12 16.07 5.50 -2.99
N ASN A 13 15.38 5.10 -1.92
CA ASN A 13 14.19 5.79 -1.42
C ASN A 13 14.51 6.65 -0.20
N PRO A 14 13.84 7.81 -0.02
CA PRO A 14 13.81 8.47 1.27
C PRO A 14 13.12 7.55 2.29
N LEU A 15 13.82 7.24 3.38
CA LEU A 15 13.29 6.42 4.47
C LEU A 15 12.59 7.29 5.51
N ALA A 16 11.56 6.73 6.15
CA ALA A 16 10.90 7.36 7.28
C ALA A 16 11.84 7.42 8.48
N THR A 17 11.93 8.58 9.10
CA THR A 17 12.71 8.76 10.33
C THR A 17 11.98 8.14 11.53
N THR A 18 12.72 7.80 12.58
CA THR A 18 12.13 7.29 13.83
C THR A 18 11.10 8.26 14.43
N ALA A 19 11.33 9.57 14.30
CA ALA A 19 10.38 10.60 14.73
C ALA A 19 9.06 10.53 13.93
N GLN A 20 9.13 10.34 12.61
CA GLN A 20 7.94 10.19 11.75
C GLN A 20 7.17 8.89 12.01
N LEU A 21 7.85 7.84 12.46
CA LEU A 21 7.22 6.56 12.80
C LEU A 21 6.62 6.54 14.21
N SER A 22 7.04 7.45 15.10
CA SER A 22 6.62 7.47 16.50
C SER A 22 5.17 7.93 16.70
N SER A 23 4.69 8.84 15.87
CA SER A 23 3.32 9.36 15.92
C SER A 23 2.90 9.82 14.53
N SER A 24 1.65 9.52 14.16
CA SER A 24 1.01 10.03 12.95
C SER A 24 0.15 11.26 13.24
N GLY A 25 -0.17 12.05 12.21
CA GLY A 25 -1.18 13.11 12.31
C GLY A 25 -2.52 12.60 12.83
N SER A 26 -2.98 11.43 12.33
CA SER A 26 -4.23 10.81 12.80
C SER A 26 -4.21 10.49 14.30
N GLN A 27 -3.09 10.01 14.83
CA GLN A 27 -2.96 9.71 16.27
C GLN A 27 -2.97 10.98 17.12
N LEU A 28 -2.38 12.07 16.63
CA LEU A 28 -2.44 13.38 17.30
C LEU A 28 -3.87 13.92 17.34
N ASP A 29 -4.67 13.62 16.33
CA ASP A 29 -6.10 13.97 16.25
C ASP A 29 -7.01 12.97 16.98
N GLY A 30 -6.43 11.98 17.67
CA GLY A 30 -7.17 11.04 18.53
C GLY A 30 -7.70 9.79 17.83
N VAL A 31 -7.25 9.49 16.60
CA VAL A 31 -7.59 8.23 15.93
C VAL A 31 -6.80 7.07 16.57
N PRO A 32 -7.48 5.99 17.02
CA PRO A 32 -6.79 4.81 17.56
C PRO A 32 -5.87 4.14 16.54
N ALA A 33 -4.69 3.70 16.99
CA ALA A 33 -3.68 3.10 16.11
C ALA A 33 -4.18 1.86 15.36
N ASP A 34 -4.99 1.01 15.99
CA ASP A 34 -5.57 -0.17 15.35
C ASP A 34 -6.55 0.20 14.22
N LEU A 35 -7.31 1.29 14.39
CA LEU A 35 -8.21 1.80 13.37
C LEU A 35 -7.42 2.40 12.21
N GLU A 36 -6.36 3.17 12.52
CA GLU A 36 -5.48 3.74 11.52
C GLU A 36 -4.83 2.65 10.65
N ASP A 37 -4.35 1.56 11.25
CA ASP A 37 -3.79 0.42 10.53
C ASP A 37 -4.82 -0.24 9.61
N SER A 38 -6.04 -0.49 10.10
CA SER A 38 -7.14 -1.03 9.29
C SER A 38 -7.48 -0.15 8.09
N VAL A 39 -7.57 1.17 8.31
CA VAL A 39 -7.95 2.13 7.25
C VAL A 39 -6.83 2.28 6.22
N ARG A 40 -5.57 2.34 6.64
CA ARG A 40 -4.41 2.36 5.73
C ARG A 40 -4.34 1.07 4.91
N PHE A 41 -4.52 -0.09 5.54
CA PHE A 41 -4.53 -1.38 4.85
C PHE A 41 -5.65 -1.43 3.79
N ALA A 42 -6.87 -1.01 4.15
CA ALA A 42 -7.98 -0.95 3.21
C ALA A 42 -7.72 0.07 2.07
N GLY A 43 -7.13 1.22 2.37
CA GLY A 43 -6.77 2.23 1.37
C GLY A 43 -5.73 1.80 0.37
N ALA A 44 -4.67 1.11 0.83
CA ALA A 44 -3.65 0.54 -0.02
C ALA A 44 -4.22 -0.60 -0.89
N SER A 45 -5.06 -1.46 -0.29
CA SER A 45 -5.78 -2.53 -1.01
C SER A 45 -6.70 -1.96 -2.09
N LEU A 46 -7.39 -0.86 -1.79
CA LEU A 46 -8.24 -0.13 -2.74
C LEU A 46 -7.41 0.46 -3.89
N THR A 47 -6.24 1.06 -3.60
CA THR A 47 -5.32 1.55 -4.64
C THR A 47 -4.92 0.41 -5.58
N GLN A 48 -4.59 -0.76 -5.02
CA GLN A 48 -4.18 -1.91 -5.80
C GLN A 48 -5.29 -2.43 -6.70
N ALA A 49 -6.50 -2.59 -6.15
CA ALA A 49 -7.68 -2.99 -6.92
C ALA A 49 -8.03 -2.00 -8.04
N ALA A 50 -7.99 -0.70 -7.76
CA ALA A 50 -8.26 0.33 -8.75
C ALA A 50 -7.22 0.30 -9.88
N GLY A 51 -5.94 0.12 -9.54
CA GLY A 51 -4.87 -0.04 -10.51
C GLY A 51 -5.07 -1.24 -11.44
N MET A 52 -5.45 -2.38 -10.88
CA MET A 52 -5.76 -3.59 -11.64
C MET A 52 -6.97 -3.39 -12.56
N LEU A 53 -8.05 -2.79 -12.06
CA LEU A 53 -9.26 -2.48 -12.83
C LEU A 53 -8.96 -1.55 -14.02
N LEU A 54 -8.05 -0.60 -13.83
CA LEU A 54 -7.56 0.32 -14.86
C LEU A 54 -6.51 -0.28 -15.78
N ARG A 55 -6.10 -1.54 -15.55
CA ARG A 55 -5.05 -2.27 -16.29
C ARG A 55 -3.72 -1.52 -16.30
N LEU A 56 -3.34 -0.96 -15.15
CA LEU A 56 -2.01 -0.38 -14.96
C LEU A 56 -0.98 -1.48 -14.67
N PRO A 57 0.29 -1.32 -15.11
CA PRO A 57 1.35 -2.22 -14.71
C PRO A 57 1.55 -2.21 -13.18
N GLN A 58 1.94 -3.35 -12.60
CA GLN A 58 2.13 -3.48 -11.16
C GLN A 58 3.14 -2.48 -10.60
N GLU A 59 4.15 -2.10 -11.37
CA GLU A 59 5.14 -1.08 -10.97
C GLU A 59 4.47 0.27 -10.70
N ILE A 60 3.54 0.70 -11.56
CA ILE A 60 2.79 1.96 -11.38
C ILE A 60 1.89 1.85 -10.15
N ILE A 61 1.25 0.70 -9.96
CA ILE A 61 0.38 0.46 -8.80
C ILE A 61 1.19 0.51 -7.50
N ALA A 62 2.33 -0.17 -7.45
CA ALA A 62 3.20 -0.21 -6.29
C ALA A 62 3.75 1.19 -5.94
N GLN A 63 4.17 1.97 -6.93
CA GLN A 63 4.57 3.37 -6.71
C GLN A 63 3.42 4.19 -6.12
N ALA A 64 2.20 4.02 -6.63
CA ALA A 64 1.02 4.70 -6.09
C ALA A 64 0.72 4.31 -4.65
N VAL A 65 0.85 3.03 -4.29
CA VAL A 65 0.67 2.55 -2.90
C VAL A 65 1.75 3.13 -1.97
N VAL A 66 3.01 3.18 -2.40
CA VAL A 66 4.09 3.81 -1.62
C VAL A 66 3.79 5.31 -1.43
N LEU A 67 3.33 6.00 -2.46
CA LEU A 67 3.00 7.42 -2.39
C LEU A 67 1.81 7.68 -1.46
N PHE A 68 0.77 6.87 -1.57
CA PHE A 68 -0.37 6.84 -0.66
C PHE A 68 0.08 6.65 0.79
N THR A 69 0.98 5.68 1.03
CA THR A 69 1.46 5.35 2.37
C THR A 69 2.29 6.49 2.96
N ARG A 70 3.19 7.11 2.17
CA ARG A 70 4.01 8.25 2.61
C ARG A 70 3.17 9.45 3.06
N PHE A 71 1.99 9.65 2.48
CA PHE A 71 1.10 10.75 2.85
C PHE A 71 0.65 10.69 4.32
N TRP A 72 0.48 9.48 4.88
CA TRP A 72 -0.02 9.28 6.25
C TRP A 72 1.08 9.26 7.32
N VAL A 73 2.35 9.36 6.92
CA VAL A 73 3.48 9.15 7.84
C VAL A 73 3.94 10.45 8.49
N GLY A 74 4.12 10.39 9.81
CA GLY A 74 4.60 11.48 10.63
C GLY A 74 3.53 12.49 11.06
N PRO A 75 3.90 13.43 11.93
CA PRO A 75 3.01 14.46 12.45
C PRO A 75 2.62 15.52 11.40
N GLU A 76 3.44 15.68 10.35
CA GLU A 76 3.18 16.58 9.22
C GLU A 76 2.41 15.90 8.08
N GLY A 77 2.11 14.60 8.23
CA GLY A 77 1.30 13.84 7.29
C GLY A 77 -0.18 14.20 7.37
N GLY A 78 -0.97 13.65 6.46
CA GLY A 78 -2.42 13.78 6.52
C GLY A 78 -3.01 13.04 7.72
N SER A 79 -4.15 13.54 8.20
CA SER A 79 -4.97 12.89 9.21
C SER A 79 -6.22 12.26 8.61
N LEU A 80 -6.63 11.10 9.12
CA LEU A 80 -7.84 10.40 8.68
C LEU A 80 -9.15 11.15 8.99
N ILE A 81 -9.10 12.13 9.91
CA ILE A 81 -10.22 13.02 10.24
C ILE A 81 -10.28 14.21 9.27
N GLU A 82 -9.19 14.55 8.59
CA GLU A 82 -9.17 15.66 7.64
C GLU A 82 -9.36 15.21 6.19
N TYR A 83 -8.80 14.04 5.85
CA TYR A 83 -8.72 13.54 4.49
C TYR A 83 -9.33 12.15 4.36
N GLY A 84 -10.32 12.02 3.47
CA GLY A 84 -10.91 10.72 3.17
C GLY A 84 -9.89 9.80 2.48
N THR A 85 -9.73 8.59 3.00
CA THR A 85 -8.76 7.62 2.49
C THR A 85 -9.05 7.24 1.05
N GLU A 86 -10.32 7.17 0.65
CA GLU A 86 -10.73 6.89 -0.74
C GLU A 86 -10.20 7.95 -1.72
N ILE A 87 -10.35 9.24 -1.40
CA ILE A 87 -9.89 10.31 -2.29
C ILE A 87 -8.37 10.42 -2.32
N VAL A 88 -7.69 10.19 -1.19
CA VAL A 88 -6.21 10.15 -1.14
C VAL A 88 -5.67 8.98 -1.97
N SER A 89 -6.32 7.82 -1.88
CA SER A 89 -6.01 6.63 -2.69
C SER A 89 -6.17 6.92 -4.19
N ALA A 90 -7.31 7.53 -4.58
CA ALA A 90 -7.56 7.92 -5.96
C ALA A 90 -6.58 8.97 -6.49
N SER A 91 -6.26 9.99 -5.69
CA SER A 91 -5.31 11.04 -6.03
C SER A 91 -3.88 10.51 -6.14
N SER A 92 -3.47 9.58 -5.28
CA SER A 92 -2.14 8.95 -5.33
C SER A 92 -1.98 8.12 -6.61
N LEU A 93 -2.98 7.33 -6.97
CA LEU A 93 -2.99 6.56 -8.22
C LEU A 93 -3.03 7.46 -9.44
N TYR A 94 -3.85 8.52 -9.43
CA TYR A 94 -3.92 9.49 -10.51
C TYR A 94 -2.57 10.20 -10.73
N LEU A 95 -1.93 10.65 -9.65
CA LEU A 95 -0.66 11.37 -9.69
C LEU A 95 0.45 10.52 -10.33
N ILE A 96 0.66 9.28 -9.85
CA ILE A 96 1.66 8.38 -10.43
C ILE A 96 1.29 8.00 -11.87
N ALA A 97 0.04 7.61 -12.13
CA ALA A 97 -0.38 7.24 -13.48
C ALA A 97 -0.15 8.39 -14.48
N LYS A 98 -0.46 9.64 -14.09
CA LYS A 98 -0.24 10.85 -14.89
C LYS A 98 1.23 11.08 -15.24
N LEU A 99 2.15 10.75 -14.34
CA LEU A 99 3.60 10.88 -14.54
C LEU A 99 4.21 9.69 -15.29
N SER A 100 3.47 8.59 -15.42
CA SER A 100 3.91 7.36 -16.06
C SER A 100 3.66 7.34 -17.59
N PRO A 101 4.23 6.36 -18.32
CA PRO A 101 3.86 6.10 -19.71
C PRO A 101 2.40 5.67 -19.94
N TYR A 102 1.63 5.43 -18.87
CA TYR A 102 0.24 4.94 -18.92
C TYR A 102 -0.74 5.92 -18.25
N PRO A 103 -0.83 7.18 -18.73
CA PRO A 103 -1.71 8.18 -18.11
C PRO A 103 -3.17 7.76 -18.16
N LYS A 104 -3.89 8.03 -17.08
CA LYS A 104 -5.34 7.81 -16.95
C LYS A 104 -6.03 9.14 -16.73
N SER A 105 -7.17 9.33 -17.39
CA SER A 105 -7.97 10.54 -17.18
C SER A 105 -8.61 10.54 -15.78
N PRO A 106 -8.88 11.71 -15.18
CA PRO A 106 -9.60 11.79 -13.91
C PRO A 106 -10.94 11.04 -13.92
N ARG A 107 -11.66 11.06 -15.06
CA ARG A 107 -12.93 10.34 -15.22
C ARG A 107 -12.75 8.82 -15.13
N GLN A 108 -11.69 8.27 -15.73
CA GLN A 108 -11.41 6.83 -15.64
C GLN A 108 -11.07 6.42 -14.21
N ILE A 109 -10.24 7.21 -13.52
CA ILE A 109 -9.89 6.98 -12.12
C ILE A 109 -11.15 6.99 -11.26
N LEU A 110 -11.93 8.08 -11.31
CA LEU A 110 -13.13 8.22 -10.49
C LEU A 110 -14.18 7.14 -10.82
N ALA A 111 -14.32 6.73 -12.08
CA ALA A 111 -15.22 5.64 -12.45
C ALA A 111 -14.78 4.29 -11.87
N ALA A 112 -13.47 4.01 -11.84
CA ALA A 112 -12.94 2.81 -11.19
C ALA A 112 -13.23 2.81 -9.68
N TYR A 113 -13.05 3.95 -9.01
CA TYR A 113 -13.37 4.08 -7.58
C TYR A 113 -14.88 4.00 -7.31
N ALA A 114 -15.72 4.63 -8.13
CA ALA A 114 -17.18 4.50 -8.01
C ALA A 114 -17.64 3.04 -8.13
N TYR A 115 -17.06 2.28 -9.07
CA TYR A 115 -17.30 0.85 -9.20
C TYR A 115 -16.86 0.08 -7.94
N LEU A 116 -15.64 0.30 -7.46
CA LEU A 116 -15.12 -0.41 -6.28
C LEU A 116 -15.88 -0.07 -5.00
N SER A 117 -16.34 1.18 -4.87
CA SER A 117 -17.14 1.63 -3.72
C SER A 117 -18.55 1.02 -3.73
N SER A 118 -19.08 0.66 -4.91
CA SER A 118 -20.34 -0.09 -5.05
C SER A 118 -20.26 -1.55 -4.58
N LEU A 119 -19.05 -2.09 -4.40
CA LEU A 119 -18.87 -3.46 -3.92
C LEU A 119 -19.20 -3.56 -2.42
N PRO A 120 -19.76 -4.71 -1.98
CA PRO A 120 -20.26 -4.87 -0.61
C PRO A 120 -19.15 -4.83 0.46
N THR A 121 -17.90 -5.12 0.08
CA THR A 121 -16.81 -5.35 1.02
C THR A 121 -15.59 -4.48 0.69
N SER A 122 -14.96 -3.87 1.71
CA SER A 122 -13.70 -3.10 1.55
C SER A 122 -12.46 -3.99 1.43
N LEU A 123 -12.52 -5.22 1.93
CA LEU A 123 -11.44 -6.20 1.83
C LEU A 123 -11.49 -6.89 0.47
N LEU A 124 -10.80 -6.29 -0.49
CA LEU A 124 -10.80 -6.72 -1.90
C LEU A 124 -9.91 -7.97 -2.10
N THR A 125 -10.39 -9.14 -1.66
CA THR A 125 -9.74 -10.43 -1.91
C THR A 125 -9.98 -10.94 -3.34
N SER A 126 -9.10 -11.79 -3.85
CA SER A 126 -9.15 -12.32 -5.23
C SER A 126 -10.48 -13.01 -5.59
N SER A 127 -11.25 -13.49 -4.61
CA SER A 127 -12.57 -14.09 -4.82
C SER A 127 -13.62 -13.08 -5.28
N LEU A 128 -13.47 -11.78 -4.95
CA LEU A 128 -14.46 -10.75 -5.28
C LEU A 128 -14.45 -10.40 -6.78
N PHE A 129 -13.28 -10.44 -7.43
CA PHE A 129 -13.16 -10.26 -8.89
C PHE A 129 -13.71 -11.44 -9.70
N SER A 130 -13.97 -12.58 -9.04
CA SER A 130 -14.65 -13.74 -9.65
C SER A 130 -16.15 -13.73 -9.39
N SER A 131 -16.63 -12.92 -8.43
CA SER A 131 -18.04 -12.78 -8.12
C SER A 131 -18.73 -11.80 -9.09
N LYS A 132 -20.03 -12.02 -9.31
CA LYS A 132 -20.84 -11.37 -10.35
C LYS A 132 -20.59 -9.86 -10.45
N THR A 133 -20.44 -9.38 -11.68
CA THR A 133 -20.54 -7.95 -12.01
C THR A 133 -21.78 -7.35 -11.34
N PRO A 134 -21.71 -6.14 -10.79
CA PRO A 134 -22.87 -5.45 -10.25
C PRO A 134 -24.04 -5.52 -11.25
N GLU A 135 -25.19 -6.02 -10.82
CA GLU A 135 -26.32 -6.32 -11.70
C GLU A 135 -26.91 -5.05 -12.36
N ASN A 136 -26.60 -3.86 -11.83
CA ASN A 136 -27.07 -2.57 -12.33
C ASN A 136 -25.91 -1.64 -12.72
N PRO A 137 -25.71 -1.35 -14.03
CA PRO A 137 -24.74 -0.36 -14.52
C PRO A 137 -24.94 1.06 -13.97
N ASP A 138 -26.18 1.41 -13.60
CA ASP A 138 -26.52 2.71 -13.04
C ASP A 138 -25.94 2.94 -11.63
N ALA A 139 -25.60 1.87 -10.90
CA ALA A 139 -25.09 1.96 -9.52
C ALA A 139 -23.70 2.62 -9.43
N TYR A 140 -22.92 2.58 -10.51
CA TYR A 140 -21.59 3.21 -10.59
C TYR A 140 -21.51 4.33 -11.65
N TYR A 141 -22.66 4.76 -12.18
CA TYR A 141 -22.71 5.86 -13.14
C TYR A 141 -22.39 7.20 -12.46
N LEU A 142 -21.35 7.86 -12.95
CA LEU A 142 -20.99 9.20 -12.50
C LEU A 142 -21.81 10.25 -13.27
N SER A 143 -22.80 10.82 -12.59
CA SER A 143 -23.48 12.02 -13.07
C SER A 143 -22.48 13.15 -13.31
N GLU A 144 -22.79 14.08 -14.22
CA GLU A 144 -21.87 15.15 -14.58
C GLU A 144 -21.56 16.07 -13.40
N GLY A 145 -22.56 16.40 -12.57
CA GLY A 145 -22.38 17.18 -11.35
C GLY A 145 -21.53 16.47 -10.27
N THR A 146 -21.77 15.17 -10.05
CA THR A 146 -20.96 14.36 -9.13
C THR A 146 -19.51 14.28 -9.60
N TYR A 147 -19.30 14.05 -10.90
CA TYR A 147 -17.98 14.00 -11.51
C TYR A 147 -17.21 15.31 -11.33
N LEU A 148 -17.84 16.46 -11.60
CA LEU A 148 -17.19 17.77 -11.44
C LEU A 148 -16.75 18.00 -9.99
N THR A 149 -17.60 17.65 -9.02
CA THR A 149 -17.32 17.79 -7.59
C THR A 149 -16.15 16.87 -7.16
N GLN A 150 -16.22 15.59 -7.51
CA GLN A 150 -15.16 14.63 -7.19
C GLN A 150 -13.85 14.95 -7.89
N ARG A 151 -13.89 15.44 -9.13
CA ARG A 151 -12.70 15.90 -9.86
C ARG A 151 -12.04 17.08 -9.15
N ALA A 152 -12.81 18.04 -8.65
CA ALA A 152 -12.25 19.15 -7.88
C ALA A 152 -11.57 18.65 -6.58
N ALA A 153 -12.21 17.72 -5.86
CA ALA A 153 -11.64 17.09 -4.68
C ALA A 153 -10.36 16.31 -4.99
N LEU A 154 -10.33 15.57 -6.11
CA LEU A 154 -9.17 14.81 -6.58
C LEU A 154 -7.97 15.73 -6.83
N MET A 155 -8.17 16.86 -7.52
CA MET A 155 -7.12 17.83 -7.85
C MET A 155 -6.61 18.57 -6.61
N LYS A 156 -7.52 18.91 -5.68
CA LYS A 156 -7.17 19.54 -4.39
C LYS A 156 -6.30 18.60 -3.55
N THR A 157 -6.72 17.33 -3.44
CA THR A 157 -6.00 16.30 -2.68
C THR A 157 -4.65 15.97 -3.31
N GLU A 158 -4.59 15.88 -4.64
CA GLU A 158 -3.32 15.73 -5.36
C GLU A 158 -2.32 16.85 -5.01
N SER A 159 -2.77 18.10 -5.03
CA SER A 159 -1.93 19.25 -4.67
C SER A 159 -1.43 19.18 -3.23
N HIS A 160 -2.24 18.62 -2.33
CA HIS A 160 -1.89 18.47 -0.93
C HIS A 160 -0.88 17.33 -0.73
N ILE A 161 -1.06 16.18 -1.38
CA ILE A 161 -0.09 15.07 -1.41
C ILE A 161 1.28 15.58 -1.87
N LEU A 162 1.34 16.34 -2.97
CA LEU A 162 2.59 16.91 -3.47
C LEU A 162 3.27 17.83 -2.44
N ARG A 163 2.49 18.62 -1.69
CA ARG A 163 3.02 19.50 -0.65
C ARG A 163 3.61 18.71 0.52
N VAL A 164 2.86 17.75 1.05
CA VAL A 164 3.29 16.91 2.19
C VAL A 164 4.56 16.15 1.83
N LEU A 165 4.67 15.64 0.61
CA LEU A 165 5.83 14.89 0.14
C LEU A 165 7.00 15.78 -0.32
N GLY A 166 6.88 17.11 -0.22
CA GLY A 166 7.91 18.04 -0.71
C GLY A 166 8.22 17.85 -2.20
N PHE A 167 7.20 17.50 -3.00
CA PHE A 167 7.29 17.14 -4.42
C PHE A 167 8.17 15.93 -4.75
N ASN A 168 8.54 15.11 -3.76
CA ASN A 168 9.25 13.86 -3.99
C ASN A 168 8.28 12.73 -4.36
N THR A 169 8.01 12.59 -5.65
CA THR A 169 7.18 11.51 -6.20
C THR A 169 7.98 10.28 -6.64
N HIS A 170 9.31 10.31 -6.48
CA HIS A 170 10.17 9.22 -6.92
C HIS A 170 10.06 8.02 -5.98
N VAL A 171 9.94 6.82 -6.56
CA VAL A 171 9.89 5.55 -5.83
C VAL A 171 10.68 4.51 -6.60
N ALA A 172 11.79 4.07 -6.02
CA ALA A 172 12.55 2.90 -6.45
C ALA A 172 11.85 1.63 -5.94
N LEU A 173 11.65 0.64 -6.81
CA LEU A 173 10.97 -0.61 -6.49
C LEU A 173 11.94 -1.80 -6.50
N PRO A 174 11.73 -2.83 -5.68
CA PRO A 174 12.63 -3.98 -5.56
C PRO A 174 12.49 -5.02 -6.69
N TYR A 175 11.52 -4.88 -7.61
CA TYR A 175 11.20 -5.94 -8.59
C TYR A 175 12.35 -6.25 -9.55
N THR A 176 12.97 -5.23 -10.13
CA THR A 176 14.12 -5.41 -11.03
C THR A 176 15.32 -5.98 -10.28
N LEU A 177 15.58 -5.48 -9.06
CA LEU A 177 16.64 -6.01 -8.19
C LEU A 177 16.40 -7.48 -7.87
N CYS A 178 15.17 -7.87 -7.57
CA CYS A 178 14.82 -9.25 -7.29
C CYS A 178 15.17 -10.18 -8.46
N ILE A 179 14.89 -9.78 -9.70
CA ILE A 179 15.27 -10.59 -10.89
C ILE A 179 16.79 -10.64 -11.04
N ASN A 180 17.47 -9.50 -10.88
CA ASN A 180 18.94 -9.44 -10.98
C ASN A 180 19.61 -10.32 -9.92
N TYR A 181 19.13 -10.30 -8.68
CA TYR A 181 19.66 -11.12 -7.59
C TYR A 181 19.41 -12.61 -7.82
N LEU A 182 18.22 -12.99 -8.28
CA LEU A 182 17.94 -14.37 -8.69
C LEU A 182 18.87 -14.83 -9.82
N GLN A 183 19.22 -13.94 -10.76
CA GLN A 183 20.19 -14.23 -11.81
C GLN A 183 21.61 -14.38 -11.26
N THR A 184 22.03 -13.50 -10.35
CA THR A 184 23.35 -13.56 -9.71
C THR A 184 23.53 -14.82 -8.86
N LEU A 185 22.46 -15.30 -8.21
CA LEU A 185 22.44 -16.54 -7.46
C LEU A 185 22.30 -17.79 -8.35
N ASP A 186 22.34 -17.62 -9.68
CA ASP A 186 22.24 -18.68 -10.69
C ASP A 186 20.97 -19.54 -10.56
N VAL A 187 19.91 -18.98 -9.97
CA VAL A 187 18.65 -19.69 -9.69
C VAL A 187 17.92 -20.05 -10.97
N PHE A 188 18.07 -19.28 -12.05
CA PHE A 188 17.33 -19.49 -13.29
C PHE A 188 17.67 -20.80 -14.03
N GLN A 189 18.75 -21.48 -13.63
CA GLN A 189 19.05 -22.84 -14.12
C GLN A 189 18.17 -23.91 -13.45
N HIS A 190 17.58 -23.62 -12.30
CA HIS A 190 16.78 -24.55 -11.52
C HIS A 190 15.36 -24.73 -12.12
N PRO A 191 14.79 -25.94 -12.16
CA PRO A 191 13.45 -26.17 -12.71
C PRO A 191 12.34 -25.39 -11.98
N GLN A 192 12.55 -25.06 -10.70
CA GLN A 192 11.60 -24.29 -9.89
C GLN A 192 11.84 -22.77 -9.92
N ALA A 193 12.75 -22.26 -10.75
CA ALA A 193 13.10 -20.83 -10.79
C ALA A 193 11.87 -19.92 -11.00
N SER A 194 10.96 -20.32 -11.89
CA SER A 194 9.73 -19.55 -12.13
C SER A 194 8.82 -19.52 -10.90
N ALA A 195 8.72 -20.61 -10.15
CA ALA A 195 7.91 -20.67 -8.93
C ALA A 195 8.53 -19.80 -7.83
N LEU A 196 9.86 -19.85 -7.67
CA LEU A 196 10.60 -19.02 -6.74
C LEU A 196 10.45 -17.53 -7.05
N ALA A 197 10.66 -17.12 -8.30
CA ALA A 197 10.49 -15.71 -8.71
C ALA A 197 9.06 -15.20 -8.46
N LYS A 198 8.03 -15.99 -8.82
CA LYS A 198 6.63 -15.63 -8.57
C LYS A 198 6.34 -15.50 -7.08
N ARG A 199 6.89 -16.40 -6.26
CA ARG A 199 6.68 -16.37 -4.80
C ARG A 199 7.39 -15.18 -4.15
N ALA A 200 8.61 -14.85 -4.59
CA ALA A 200 9.32 -13.65 -4.13
C ALA A 200 8.53 -12.37 -4.50
N PHE A 201 8.01 -12.29 -5.73
CA PHE A 201 7.18 -11.15 -6.16
C PHE A 201 5.87 -11.07 -5.37
N ALA A 202 5.28 -12.21 -5.00
CA ALA A 202 4.11 -12.22 -4.14
C ALA A 202 4.42 -11.60 -2.78
N HIS A 203 5.56 -11.94 -2.15
CA HIS A 203 6.00 -11.33 -0.90
C HIS A 203 6.23 -9.82 -1.03
N LEU A 204 6.90 -9.37 -2.11
CA LEU A 204 7.11 -7.95 -2.38
C LEU A 204 5.78 -7.20 -2.54
N ASN A 205 4.82 -7.78 -3.25
CA ASN A 205 3.49 -7.17 -3.41
C ASN A 205 2.71 -7.11 -2.10
N THR A 206 2.78 -8.17 -1.28
CA THR A 206 2.13 -8.19 0.04
C THR A 206 2.76 -7.17 1.00
N ALA A 207 4.09 -6.95 0.92
CA ALA A 207 4.80 -5.98 1.74
C ALA A 207 4.34 -4.53 1.53
N LEU A 208 3.77 -4.20 0.37
CA LEU A 208 3.16 -2.87 0.12
C LEU A 208 1.97 -2.59 1.04
N LEU A 209 1.31 -3.65 1.54
CA LEU A 209 0.12 -3.56 2.38
C LEU A 209 0.46 -3.69 3.87
N SER A 210 1.75 -3.80 4.23
CA SER A 210 2.15 -4.07 5.61
C SER A 210 1.99 -2.86 6.53
N PRO A 211 1.36 -3.02 7.71
CA PRO A 211 1.26 -1.96 8.70
C PRO A 211 2.64 -1.55 9.25
N GLN A 212 3.67 -2.40 9.10
CA GLN A 212 5.05 -2.10 9.49
C GLN A 212 5.80 -1.20 8.48
N LEU A 213 5.12 -0.76 7.42
CA LEU A 213 5.62 0.22 6.46
C LEU A 213 6.97 -0.17 5.84
N LEU A 214 7.13 -1.45 5.47
CA LEU A 214 8.42 -2.02 5.03
C LEU A 214 9.06 -1.23 3.88
N TYR A 215 8.26 -0.73 2.93
CA TYR A 215 8.71 0.09 1.80
C TYR A 215 9.17 1.51 2.18
N LEU A 216 8.88 1.96 3.40
CA LEU A 216 9.29 3.27 3.93
C LEU A 216 10.42 3.13 4.95
N THR A 217 10.63 1.95 5.53
CA THR A 217 11.65 1.72 6.53
C THR A 217 12.92 1.10 5.97
N HIS A 218 12.83 0.36 4.85
CA HIS A 218 13.94 -0.38 4.26
C HIS A 218 14.18 -0.02 2.79
N GLN A 219 15.42 -0.17 2.34
CA GLN A 219 15.78 0.09 0.94
C GLN A 219 15.37 -1.08 0.03
N PRO A 220 15.16 -0.83 -1.28
CA PRO A 220 14.81 -1.88 -2.24
C PRO A 220 15.73 -3.11 -2.28
N PRO A 221 17.07 -2.99 -2.12
CA PRO A 221 17.96 -4.15 -2.01
C PRO A 221 17.54 -5.12 -0.90
N ALA A 222 17.39 -4.63 0.33
CA ALA A 222 17.01 -5.44 1.49
C ALA A 222 15.64 -6.11 1.32
N LEU A 223 14.65 -5.38 0.78
CA LEU A 223 13.33 -5.92 0.47
C LEU A 223 13.40 -7.09 -0.53
N ALA A 224 14.19 -6.94 -1.61
CA ALA A 224 14.38 -7.99 -2.61
C ALA A 224 15.07 -9.21 -2.01
N THR A 225 16.14 -9.01 -1.24
CA THR A 225 16.90 -10.06 -0.55
C THR A 225 16.00 -10.86 0.40
N ALA A 226 15.22 -10.18 1.25
CA ALA A 226 14.31 -10.83 2.19
C ALA A 226 13.21 -11.63 1.50
N ALA A 227 12.63 -11.09 0.41
CA ALA A 227 11.63 -11.78 -0.37
C ALA A 227 12.18 -13.05 -1.05
N ILE A 228 13.40 -12.99 -1.59
CA ILE A 228 14.08 -14.16 -2.19
C ILE A 228 14.38 -15.21 -1.12
N TYR A 229 14.94 -14.78 0.02
CA TYR A 229 15.28 -15.68 1.13
C TYR A 229 14.04 -16.46 1.61
N LEU A 230 12.93 -15.75 1.86
CA LEU A 230 11.70 -16.37 2.32
C LEU A 230 11.10 -17.29 1.24
N ALA A 231 11.05 -16.84 -0.01
CA ALA A 231 10.50 -17.63 -1.10
C ALA A 231 11.31 -18.91 -1.39
N ALA A 232 12.64 -18.86 -1.28
CA ALA A 232 13.49 -20.03 -1.50
C ALA A 232 13.22 -21.12 -0.44
N ARG A 233 13.04 -20.72 0.82
CA ARG A 233 12.67 -21.63 1.91
C ARG A 233 11.30 -22.28 1.70
N GLU A 234 10.32 -21.52 1.22
CA GLU A 234 8.97 -22.05 0.97
C GLU A 234 8.89 -22.97 -0.25
N VAL A 235 9.65 -22.66 -1.30
CA VAL A 235 9.68 -23.49 -2.54
C VAL A 235 10.62 -24.70 -2.37
N GLY A 236 11.57 -24.64 -1.45
CA GLY A 236 12.55 -25.69 -1.20
C GLY A 236 13.79 -25.63 -2.10
N VAL A 237 14.13 -24.44 -2.61
CA VAL A 237 15.36 -24.22 -3.41
C VAL A 237 16.51 -23.93 -2.45
N GLN A 238 17.59 -24.69 -2.58
CA GLN A 238 18.82 -24.44 -1.81
C GLN A 238 19.55 -23.24 -2.42
N LEU A 239 19.71 -22.20 -1.61
CA LEU A 239 20.57 -21.06 -1.89
C LEU A 239 21.97 -21.34 -1.28
N PRO A 240 23.01 -20.57 -1.64
CA PRO A 240 24.34 -20.75 -1.06
C PRO A 240 24.32 -20.77 0.47
N ASP A 241 25.09 -21.67 1.09
CA ASP A 241 25.13 -21.85 2.55
C ASP A 241 25.78 -20.67 3.30
N ASN A 242 26.53 -19.82 2.59
CA ASN A 242 27.15 -18.62 3.15
C ASN A 242 26.15 -17.47 3.29
N GLU A 243 26.55 -16.39 3.96
CA GLU A 243 25.75 -15.16 4.17
C GLU A 243 25.61 -14.35 2.87
N TRP A 244 25.02 -14.96 1.83
CA TRP A 244 24.91 -14.40 0.47
C TRP A 244 24.14 -13.08 0.42
N TRP A 245 23.30 -12.80 1.43
CA TRP A 245 22.57 -11.55 1.57
C TRP A 245 23.49 -10.35 1.80
N GLU A 246 24.68 -10.54 2.38
CA GLU A 246 25.65 -9.46 2.58
C GLU A 246 26.20 -8.92 1.25
N VAL A 247 26.24 -9.75 0.21
CA VAL A 247 26.64 -9.34 -1.15
C VAL A 247 25.65 -8.33 -1.76
N PHE A 248 24.43 -8.30 -1.23
CA PHE A 248 23.37 -7.39 -1.65
C PHE A 248 23.12 -6.27 -0.64
N ASP A 249 24.15 -5.93 0.15
CA ASP A 249 24.12 -4.85 1.16
C ASP A 249 22.96 -5.01 2.16
N THR A 250 22.65 -6.25 2.55
CA THR A 250 21.60 -6.56 3.53
C THR A 250 22.22 -7.21 4.75
N ASP A 251 22.02 -6.64 5.94
CA ASP A 251 22.54 -7.21 7.18
C ASP A 251 21.66 -8.35 7.71
N ARG A 252 22.22 -9.25 8.53
CA ARG A 252 21.47 -10.36 9.13
C ARG A 252 20.28 -9.90 9.99
N GLU A 253 20.46 -8.82 10.74
CA GLU A 253 19.39 -8.25 11.58
C GLU A 253 18.26 -7.68 10.73
N GLU A 254 18.62 -6.93 9.69
CA GLU A 254 17.68 -6.36 8.72
C GLU A 254 16.91 -7.45 7.98
N LEU A 255 17.61 -8.47 7.49
CA LEU A 255 17.00 -9.65 6.86
C LEU A 255 16.01 -10.34 7.81
N GLY A 256 16.40 -10.57 9.07
CA GLY A 256 15.56 -11.19 10.08
C GLY A 256 14.28 -10.39 10.33
N PHE A 257 14.40 -9.07 10.49
CA PHE A 257 13.27 -8.17 10.67
C PHE A 257 12.30 -8.24 9.47
N LEU A 258 12.84 -8.10 8.26
CA LEU A 258 12.03 -8.12 7.04
C LEU A 258 11.31 -9.45 6.84
N VAL A 259 11.97 -10.59 7.09
CA VAL A 259 11.35 -11.92 6.97
C VAL A 259 10.19 -12.08 7.95
N VAL A 260 10.36 -11.64 9.20
CA VAL A 260 9.27 -11.66 10.19
C VAL A 260 8.13 -10.73 9.77
N GLY A 261 8.46 -9.53 9.27
CA GLY A 261 7.48 -8.58 8.76
C GLY A 261 6.66 -9.15 7.60
N LEU A 262 7.31 -9.81 6.64
CA LEU A 262 6.65 -10.50 5.54
C LEU A 262 5.71 -11.62 6.01
N LEU A 263 6.17 -12.45 6.96
CA LEU A 263 5.38 -13.55 7.52
C LEU A 263 4.18 -13.06 8.35
N SER A 264 4.32 -11.92 9.04
CA SER A 264 3.26 -11.36 9.89
C SER A 264 2.02 -10.91 9.12
N MET A 265 2.13 -10.74 7.80
CA MET A 265 1.01 -10.33 6.96
C MET A 265 -0.12 -11.34 6.94
N GLU A 266 0.17 -12.64 6.99
CA GLU A 266 -0.88 -13.66 6.95
C GLU A 266 -1.78 -13.59 8.19
N SER A 267 -1.19 -13.42 9.38
CA SER A 267 -1.95 -13.28 10.62
C SER A 267 -2.68 -11.94 10.69
N PHE A 268 -2.06 -10.86 10.20
CA PHE A 268 -2.69 -9.55 10.13
C PHE A 268 -3.94 -9.57 9.24
N VAL A 269 -3.84 -10.11 8.02
CA VAL A 269 -4.97 -10.18 7.08
C VAL A 269 -6.12 -11.01 7.66
N LYS A 270 -5.83 -12.16 8.30
CA LYS A 270 -6.87 -12.96 8.98
C LYS A 270 -7.56 -12.16 10.10
N GLY A 271 -6.80 -11.38 10.88
CA GLY A 271 -7.36 -10.50 11.90
C GLY A 271 -8.26 -9.40 11.32
N GLU A 272 -7.88 -8.81 10.20
CA GLU A 272 -8.70 -7.80 9.51
C GLU A 272 -9.97 -8.41 8.90
N GLU A 273 -9.90 -9.63 8.34
CA GLU A 273 -11.07 -10.37 7.87
C GLU A 273 -12.03 -10.73 9.01
N GLU A 274 -11.53 -11.00 10.21
CA GLU A 274 -12.37 -11.22 11.39
C GLU A 274 -13.05 -9.95 11.89
N ARG A 275 -12.36 -8.80 11.81
CA ARG A 275 -12.86 -7.50 12.26
C ARG A 275 -13.87 -6.89 11.29
N TRP A 276 -13.56 -6.91 10.00
CA TRP A 276 -14.25 -6.13 8.95
C TRP A 276 -14.82 -6.98 7.81
N GLY A 277 -14.77 -8.32 7.93
CA GLY A 277 -15.32 -9.22 6.93
C GLY A 277 -16.85 -9.13 6.80
N GLU A 278 -17.36 -9.54 5.64
CA GLU A 278 -18.79 -9.55 5.34
C GLU A 278 -19.56 -10.41 6.36
N GLY A 279 -20.58 -9.83 6.99
CA GLY A 279 -21.36 -10.49 8.05
C GLY A 279 -20.67 -10.61 9.41
N LYS A 280 -19.49 -9.98 9.60
CA LYS A 280 -18.77 -9.93 10.88
C LYS A 280 -18.77 -8.53 11.52
N GLY A 281 -18.38 -8.47 12.80
CA GLY A 281 -18.90 -7.59 13.85
C GLY A 281 -18.72 -6.07 13.76
N ARG A 282 -18.06 -5.49 12.74
CA ARG A 282 -17.93 -4.01 12.61
C ARG A 282 -18.32 -3.44 11.24
N GLY A 283 -18.74 -4.27 10.29
CA GLY A 283 -19.15 -3.80 8.96
C GLY A 283 -17.97 -3.41 8.06
N LYS A 284 -18.19 -2.47 7.13
CA LYS A 284 -17.19 -2.02 6.15
C LYS A 284 -16.17 -1.08 6.81
N VAL A 285 -14.88 -1.23 6.48
CA VAL A 285 -13.82 -0.34 6.98
C VAL A 285 -14.17 1.13 6.65
N PRO A 286 -14.09 2.07 7.61
CA PRO A 286 -14.44 3.47 7.38
C PRO A 286 -13.40 4.16 6.49
N MET A 287 -13.76 4.45 5.24
CA MET A 287 -12.87 5.04 4.23
C MET A 287 -13.12 6.54 3.97
N THR A 288 -14.20 7.10 4.53
CA THR A 288 -14.55 8.51 4.46
C THR A 288 -14.33 9.18 5.81
N VAL A 289 -14.09 10.48 5.81
CA VAL A 289 -13.90 11.29 7.04
C VAL A 289 -15.05 11.07 8.02
N GLU A 290 -16.29 11.25 7.55
CA GLU A 290 -17.49 11.10 8.37
C GLU A 290 -17.61 9.69 9.00
N ALA A 291 -17.22 8.65 8.26
CA ALA A 291 -17.25 7.28 8.76
C ALA A 291 -16.16 7.02 9.81
N VAL A 292 -14.97 7.62 9.64
CA VAL A 292 -13.89 7.53 10.62
C VAL A 292 -14.28 8.25 11.90
N GLU A 293 -14.80 9.48 11.81
CA GLU A 293 -15.29 10.25 12.96
C GLU A 293 -16.39 9.50 13.71
N ALA A 294 -17.35 8.92 12.99
CA ALA A 294 -18.42 8.12 13.59
C ALA A 294 -17.88 6.88 14.34
N GLU A 295 -16.88 6.20 13.77
CA GLU A 295 -16.25 5.04 14.41
C GLU A 295 -15.42 5.43 15.63
N VAL A 296 -14.72 6.57 15.60
CA VAL A 296 -14.00 7.13 16.74
C VAL A 296 -14.97 7.47 17.89
N GLU A 297 -16.06 8.18 17.61
CA GLU A 297 -17.05 8.52 18.65
C GLU A 297 -17.75 7.28 19.19
N ARG A 298 -18.06 6.29 18.34
CA ARG A 298 -18.62 5.00 18.77
C ARG A 298 -17.71 4.30 19.77
N ARG A 299 -16.40 4.29 19.53
CA ARG A 299 -15.42 3.70 20.46
C ARG A 299 -15.32 4.49 21.75
N ARG A 300 -15.32 5.83 21.67
CA ARG A 300 -15.29 6.71 22.84
C ARG A 300 -16.48 6.49 23.78
N ILE A 301 -17.69 6.31 23.21
CA ILE A 301 -18.90 6.00 23.98
C ILE A 301 -18.81 4.64 24.66
N LEU A 302 -18.24 3.62 23.99
CA LEU A 302 -18.06 2.29 24.56
C LEU A 302 -17.03 2.27 25.69
N GLU A 303 -15.97 3.07 25.59
CA GLU A 303 -14.93 3.19 26.62
C GLU A 303 -15.38 4.07 27.80
N GLY A 304 -16.19 5.11 27.54
CA GLY A 304 -16.70 6.01 28.57
C GLY A 304 -17.98 5.54 29.28
N GLY A 305 -18.60 4.46 28.81
CA GLY A 305 -19.82 3.87 29.39
C GLY A 305 -19.57 2.69 30.35
N GLY A 306 -18.31 2.42 30.72
CA GLY A 306 -17.88 1.34 31.61
C GLY A 306 -17.57 1.78 33.04
#